data_AF-A0A947NJU6-F1
#
_entry.id   AF-A0A947NJU6-F1
#
_cell.length_a   1.000
_cell.length_b   1.000
_cell.length_c   1.000
_cell.angle_alpha   90.00
_cell.angle_beta   90.00
_cell.angle_gamma   90.00
#
_symmetry.space_group_name_H-M   'P 1'
#
loop_
_entity.id
_entity.type
_entity.pdbx_description
1 polymer ?
#
loop_
_entity_poly.entity_id
_entity_poly.type
_entity_poly.pdbx_seq_one_letter_code
_entity_poly.pdbx_strand_id
1 'polypeptide(L)'
;AGMRGVRISLPSSFLLEHTYYSEPDKGFHVEGEPKFVIPQADIHGPDYFFWLVLGRYPLYKVRYTDDQAKLSPRIVSRTREGIELALAEIGIWKGTNWEFQREWRVKIVAFPAAAPGGSHADPEYQREMNPVPRIMNRQQISIDHVDLDIRPSDLLNMEITLGPKFHAGDRRLLESYLSQHELQGLTVSESALSGTIR
;
A
#
# COMPACT_ATOMS: atom_id res chain seq x y z
N ALA A 1 -18.59 15.82 1.44
CA ALA A 1 -18.19 14.59 0.71
C ALA A 1 -19.25 13.52 0.96
N GLY A 2 -19.79 12.90 -0.10
CA GLY A 2 -20.88 11.93 0.01
C GLY A 2 -20.37 10.61 0.58
N MET A 3 -20.70 10.31 1.84
CA MET A 3 -20.37 9.04 2.50
C MET A 3 -21.31 7.92 2.01
N ARG A 4 -21.35 7.74 0.69
CA ARG A 4 -22.20 6.79 -0.07
C ARG A 4 -21.42 5.58 -0.61
N GLY A 5 -20.11 5.54 -0.36
CA GLY A 5 -19.28 4.40 -0.71
C GLY A 5 -19.50 3.22 0.24
N VAL A 6 -18.68 2.19 0.05
CA VAL A 6 -18.57 1.04 0.95
C VAL A 6 -17.21 1.01 1.62
N ARG A 7 -17.12 0.34 2.76
CA ARG A 7 -15.85 -0.08 3.36
C ARG A 7 -15.75 -1.59 3.23
N ILE A 8 -14.56 -2.07 2.90
CA ILE A 8 -14.26 -3.49 2.77
C ILE A 8 -13.34 -3.88 3.93
N SER A 9 -13.66 -5.00 4.58
CA SER A 9 -12.77 -5.67 5.51
C SER A 9 -12.35 -7.01 4.90
N LEU A 10 -11.07 -7.33 5.02
CA LEU A 10 -10.46 -8.55 4.49
C LEU A 10 -9.64 -9.23 5.60
N PRO A 11 -9.43 -10.56 5.55
CA PRO A 11 -8.50 -11.26 6.42
C PRO A 11 -7.12 -10.59 6.37
N SER A 12 -6.37 -10.53 7.48
CA SER A 12 -5.09 -9.81 7.51
C SER A 12 -3.98 -10.42 6.64
N SER A 13 -4.23 -11.54 5.96
CA SER A 13 -3.31 -12.18 5.03
C SER A 13 -3.82 -12.17 3.58
N PHE A 14 -4.83 -11.35 3.25
CA PHE A 14 -5.52 -11.29 1.96
C PHE A 14 -4.67 -11.05 0.71
N LEU A 15 -3.40 -10.65 0.84
CA LEU A 15 -2.56 -10.35 -0.31
C LEU A 15 -1.89 -11.64 -0.76
N LEU A 16 -1.89 -11.88 -2.07
CA LEU A 16 -1.16 -12.96 -2.67
C LEU A 16 0.34 -12.68 -2.55
N GLU A 17 1.11 -13.70 -2.19
CA GLU A 17 2.56 -13.61 -2.18
C GLU A 17 3.12 -14.30 -3.43
N HIS A 18 4.08 -13.66 -4.08
CA HIS A 18 4.79 -14.16 -5.25
C HIS A 18 6.17 -14.66 -4.83
N THR A 19 6.52 -15.88 -5.23
CA THR A 19 7.88 -16.40 -5.04
C THR A 19 8.83 -15.68 -5.99
N TYR A 20 9.95 -15.20 -5.47
CA TYR A 20 10.98 -14.55 -6.26
C TYR A 20 12.08 -15.54 -6.62
N TYR A 21 12.62 -15.37 -7.81
CA TYR A 21 13.71 -16.16 -8.38
C TYR A 21 14.88 -15.25 -8.75
N SER A 22 16.09 -15.80 -8.72
CA SER A 22 17.27 -15.04 -9.12
C SER A 22 17.18 -14.73 -10.61
N GLU A 23 17.54 -13.50 -10.98
CA GLU A 23 17.78 -13.08 -12.35
C GLU A 23 19.22 -12.56 -12.44
N PRO A 24 20.22 -13.46 -12.51
CA PRO A 24 21.65 -13.09 -12.50
C PRO A 24 22.01 -12.11 -13.62
N ASP A 25 21.37 -12.24 -14.77
CA ASP A 25 21.58 -11.36 -15.93
C ASP A 25 21.12 -9.92 -15.68
N LYS A 26 20.23 -9.72 -14.69
CA LYS A 26 19.78 -8.41 -14.20
C LYS A 26 20.46 -8.03 -12.88
N GLY A 27 21.44 -8.83 -12.46
CA GLY A 27 22.13 -8.70 -11.17
C GLY A 27 21.26 -9.01 -9.94
N PHE A 28 20.03 -9.48 -10.12
CA PHE A 28 19.11 -9.76 -9.03
C PHE A 28 19.36 -11.16 -8.46
N HIS A 29 19.91 -11.21 -7.25
CA HIS A 29 20.18 -12.46 -6.55
C HIS A 29 19.28 -12.59 -5.32
N VAL A 30 18.60 -13.73 -5.21
CA VAL A 30 17.78 -14.07 -4.04
C VAL A 30 18.30 -15.35 -3.40
N GLU A 31 18.39 -15.35 -2.07
CA GLU A 31 18.69 -16.55 -1.29
C GLU A 31 17.38 -17.26 -0.92
N GLY A 32 17.31 -18.57 -1.20
CA GLY A 32 16.12 -19.37 -0.95
C GLY A 32 14.95 -19.03 -1.89
N GLU A 33 13.74 -19.04 -1.36
CA GLU A 33 12.49 -18.74 -2.07
C GLU A 33 11.73 -17.62 -1.33
N PRO A 34 12.26 -16.39 -1.31
CA PRO A 34 11.59 -15.30 -0.61
C PRO A 34 10.27 -14.97 -1.32
N LYS A 35 9.28 -14.55 -0.54
CA LYS A 35 7.95 -14.22 -1.04
C LYS A 35 7.58 -12.79 -0.69
N PHE A 36 7.01 -12.07 -1.66
CA PHE A 36 6.58 -10.68 -1.51
C PHE A 36 5.22 -10.45 -2.16
N VAL A 37 4.51 -9.41 -1.72
CA VAL A 37 3.17 -9.07 -2.24
C VAL A 37 3.19 -8.30 -3.57
N ILE A 38 4.37 -7.88 -4.02
CA ILE A 38 4.57 -7.24 -5.32
C ILE A 38 5.09 -8.31 -6.27
N PRO A 39 4.54 -8.46 -7.49
CA PRO A 39 5.11 -9.38 -8.48
C PRO A 39 6.55 -9.02 -8.83
N GLN A 40 7.41 -10.01 -9.07
CA GLN A 40 8.82 -9.76 -9.37
C GLN A 40 9.03 -8.88 -10.62
N ALA A 41 8.16 -9.03 -11.61
CA ALA A 41 8.19 -8.24 -12.83
C ALA A 41 7.98 -6.73 -12.58
N ASP A 42 7.33 -6.37 -11.48
CA ASP A 42 6.92 -5.00 -11.18
C ASP A 42 7.86 -4.29 -10.20
N ILE A 43 8.86 -4.99 -9.66
CA ILE A 43 9.82 -4.42 -8.67
C ILE A 43 10.51 -3.19 -9.26
N HIS A 44 10.87 -3.24 -10.54
CA HIS A 44 11.61 -2.21 -11.23
C HIS A 44 10.77 -1.62 -12.36
N GLY A 45 10.56 -0.31 -12.31
CA GLY A 45 10.02 0.46 -13.42
C GLY A 45 11.10 1.17 -14.22
N PRO A 46 10.71 2.07 -15.13
CA PRO A 46 11.65 2.85 -15.94
C PRO A 46 12.46 3.87 -15.14
N ASP A 47 11.90 4.39 -14.04
CA ASP A 47 12.53 5.42 -13.20
C ASP A 47 12.31 5.21 -11.70
N TYR A 48 11.92 3.99 -11.30
CA TYR A 48 11.67 3.64 -9.91
C TYR A 48 11.99 2.18 -9.60
N PHE A 49 12.13 1.89 -8.30
CA PHE A 49 12.08 0.53 -7.77
C PHE A 49 11.29 0.47 -6.46
N PHE A 50 10.71 -0.68 -6.15
CA PHE A 50 10.06 -0.91 -4.86
C PHE A 50 11.04 -1.38 -3.78
N TRP A 51 10.92 -0.79 -2.59
CA TRP A 51 11.72 -1.18 -1.43
C TRP A 51 11.11 -2.40 -0.74
N LEU A 52 11.68 -3.58 -1.05
CA LEU A 52 11.18 -4.88 -0.59
C LEU A 52 11.47 -5.21 0.88
N VAL A 53 12.25 -4.39 1.60
CA VAL A 53 12.69 -4.68 2.99
C VAL A 53 11.60 -4.34 4.04
N LEU A 54 10.44 -3.81 3.65
CA LEU A 54 9.33 -3.49 4.57
C LEU A 54 8.49 -4.73 4.94
N GLY A 55 9.16 -5.82 5.35
CA GLY A 55 8.55 -7.04 5.83
C GLY A 55 7.81 -7.85 4.76
N ARG A 56 7.61 -9.14 5.05
CA ARG A 56 6.92 -10.08 4.15
C ARG A 56 5.46 -9.69 3.87
N TYR A 57 4.83 -8.99 4.82
CA TYR A 57 3.45 -8.53 4.72
C TYR A 57 3.33 -7.09 5.26
N PRO A 58 3.23 -6.06 4.40
CA PRO A 58 3.43 -4.67 4.79
C PRO A 58 2.17 -4.04 5.39
N LEU A 59 1.53 -4.72 6.34
CA LEU A 59 0.30 -4.28 6.98
C LEU A 59 0.58 -3.57 8.32
N TYR A 60 0.15 -2.33 8.43
CA TYR A 60 0.41 -1.46 9.57
C TYR A 60 -0.89 -1.02 10.22
N LYS A 61 -0.97 -1.22 11.54
CA LYS A 61 -2.09 -0.71 12.33
C LYS A 61 -1.98 0.81 12.44
N VAL A 62 -3.05 1.51 12.04
CA VAL A 62 -3.12 2.97 12.21
C VAL A 62 -3.20 3.31 13.69
N ARG A 63 -2.40 4.30 14.11
CA ARG A 63 -2.38 4.87 15.45
C ARG A 63 -3.07 6.23 15.41
N TYR A 64 -3.80 6.56 16.47
CA TYR A 64 -4.60 7.76 16.53
C TYR A 64 -3.99 8.79 17.46
N THR A 65 -3.97 10.06 17.04
CA THR A 65 -3.34 11.14 17.80
C THR A 65 -3.87 12.51 17.35
N ASP A 66 -3.86 13.49 18.26
CA ASP A 66 -4.14 14.90 17.96
C ASP A 66 -2.86 15.74 17.80
N ASP A 67 -1.69 15.12 18.00
CA ASP A 67 -0.38 15.75 17.84
C ASP A 67 -0.10 16.05 16.36
N GLN A 68 -0.09 17.34 16.02
CA GLN A 68 0.13 17.81 14.65
C GLN A 68 1.50 17.39 14.09
N ALA A 69 2.52 17.22 14.92
CA ALA A 69 3.84 16.78 14.47
C ALA A 69 3.84 15.32 13.98
N LYS A 70 2.91 14.50 14.49
CA LYS A 70 2.71 13.11 14.03
C LYS A 70 1.77 13.03 12.84
N LEU A 71 0.78 13.91 12.76
CA LEU A 71 -0.14 14.01 11.63
C LEU A 71 0.52 14.62 10.39
N SER A 72 1.54 15.45 10.59
CA SER A 72 2.39 16.03 9.54
C SER A 72 3.87 15.83 9.88
N PRO A 73 4.38 14.59 9.80
CA PRO A 73 5.75 14.29 10.19
C PRO A 73 6.75 14.84 9.18
N ARG A 74 7.90 15.28 9.67
CA ARG A 74 9.05 15.60 8.82
C ARG A 74 9.66 14.29 8.32
N ILE A 75 9.59 14.05 7.03
CA ILE A 75 10.08 12.81 6.40
C ILE A 75 11.56 12.88 6.06
N VAL A 76 12.05 14.05 5.65
CA VAL A 76 13.44 14.24 5.22
C VAL A 76 14.14 15.18 6.19
N SER A 77 15.25 14.73 6.75
CA SER A 77 16.09 15.51 7.66
C SER A 77 17.55 15.47 7.20
N ARG A 78 18.22 16.63 7.21
CA ARG A 78 19.67 16.70 7.03
C ARG A 78 20.32 16.67 8.41
N THR A 79 21.18 15.69 8.66
CA THR A 79 21.98 15.54 9.88
C THR A 79 23.45 15.84 9.57
N ARG A 80 24.32 15.77 10.59
CA ARG A 80 25.78 15.86 10.37
C ARG A 80 26.34 14.63 9.63
N GLU A 81 25.61 13.51 9.68
CA GLU A 81 26.01 12.21 9.15
C GLU A 81 25.42 11.92 7.76
N GLY A 82 24.45 12.72 7.31
CA GLY A 82 23.86 12.58 5.98
C GLY A 82 22.39 13.01 5.91
N ILE A 83 21.62 12.28 5.12
CA ILE A 83 20.17 12.47 4.98
C ILE A 83 19.46 11.29 5.67
N GLU A 84 18.54 11.61 6.56
CA GLU A 84 17.68 10.64 7.22
C GLU A 84 16.28 10.69 6.59
N LEU A 85 15.72 9.50 6.31
CA LEU A 85 14.39 9.31 5.75
C LEU A 85 13.51 8.57 6.77
N ALA A 86 12.54 9.26 7.36
CA ALA A 86 11.62 8.72 8.36
C ALA A 86 10.43 7.96 7.73
N LEU A 87 10.70 6.94 6.91
CA LEU A 87 9.69 6.21 6.15
C LEU A 87 8.69 5.44 7.02
N ALA A 88 9.14 5.01 8.21
CA ALA A 88 8.31 4.28 9.17
C ALA A 88 7.08 5.09 9.61
N GLU A 89 7.24 6.42 9.74
CA GLU A 89 6.20 7.33 10.23
C GLU A 89 5.18 7.74 9.15
N ILE A 90 5.47 7.47 7.87
CA ILE A 90 4.56 7.81 6.77
C ILE A 90 3.29 6.97 6.89
N GLY A 91 2.15 7.64 6.92
CA GLY A 91 0.84 7.00 6.78
C GLY A 91 0.43 6.12 7.96
N ILE A 92 1.09 6.16 9.12
CA ILE A 92 0.68 5.36 10.29
C ILE A 92 -0.16 6.13 11.31
N TRP A 93 -0.22 7.47 11.21
CA TRP A 93 -0.97 8.33 12.12
C TRP A 93 -2.26 8.84 11.46
N LYS A 94 -3.31 9.01 12.28
CA LYS A 94 -4.60 9.61 11.90
C LYS A 94 -5.21 10.36 13.10
N GLY A 95 -6.06 11.36 12.84
CA GLY A 95 -6.72 12.12 13.91
C GLY A 95 -7.61 11.24 14.79
N THR A 96 -7.69 11.53 16.09
CA THR A 96 -8.50 10.74 17.06
C THR A 96 -9.99 10.70 16.72
N ASN A 97 -10.48 11.74 16.05
CA ASN A 97 -11.84 11.81 15.50
C ASN A 97 -12.18 10.68 14.50
N TRP A 98 -11.17 9.94 14.02
CA TRP A 98 -11.33 8.78 13.12
C TRP A 98 -11.09 7.42 13.79
N GLU A 99 -10.85 7.36 15.11
CA GLU A 99 -10.46 6.13 15.82
C GLU A 99 -11.48 4.99 15.68
N PHE A 100 -12.75 5.32 15.57
CA PHE A 100 -13.84 4.35 15.36
C PHE A 100 -13.65 3.48 14.11
N GLN A 101 -12.84 3.91 13.13
CA GLN A 101 -12.60 3.16 11.90
C GLN A 101 -11.71 1.93 12.06
N ARG A 102 -10.86 1.89 13.11
CA ARG A 102 -9.94 0.79 13.41
C ARG A 102 -9.12 0.33 12.18
N GLU A 103 -8.61 1.30 11.43
CA GLU A 103 -7.95 1.11 10.13
C GLU A 103 -6.60 0.39 10.21
N TRP A 104 -6.32 -0.42 9.18
CA TRP A 104 -5.01 -0.97 8.85
C TRP A 104 -4.63 -0.51 7.44
N ARG A 105 -3.33 -0.30 7.18
CA ARG A 105 -2.82 0.17 5.89
C ARG A 105 -1.74 -0.75 5.35
N VAL A 106 -1.82 -1.05 4.07
CA VAL A 106 -0.72 -1.64 3.30
C VAL A 106 0.24 -0.51 2.94
N LYS A 107 1.53 -0.63 3.30
CA LYS A 107 2.55 0.36 2.96
C LYS A 107 3.53 -0.19 1.93
N ILE A 108 3.51 0.39 0.74
CA ILE A 108 4.49 0.13 -0.30
C ILE A 108 5.27 1.41 -0.54
N VAL A 109 6.59 1.29 -0.68
CA VAL A 109 7.48 2.43 -0.92
C VAL A 109 8.18 2.22 -2.25
N ALA A 110 7.93 3.10 -3.20
CA ALA A 110 8.68 3.22 -4.43
C ALA A 110 9.72 4.33 -4.27
N PHE A 111 10.94 4.05 -4.70
CA PHE A 111 12.03 5.01 -4.74
C PHE A 111 12.37 5.38 -6.18
N PRO A 112 12.69 6.64 -6.46
CA PRO A 112 13.24 7.01 -7.76
C PRO A 112 14.61 6.35 -7.95
N ALA A 113 14.84 5.78 -9.13
CA ALA A 113 16.11 5.19 -9.54
C ALA A 113 16.32 5.31 -11.05
N ALA A 114 17.52 4.98 -11.53
CA ALA A 114 17.69 4.71 -12.96
C ALA A 114 17.02 3.38 -13.32
N ALA A 115 16.70 3.20 -14.60
CA ALA A 115 16.34 1.88 -15.12
C ALA A 115 17.48 0.89 -14.81
N PRO A 116 17.17 -0.35 -14.42
CA PRO A 116 18.20 -1.34 -14.10
C PRO A 116 19.07 -1.60 -15.34
N GLY A 117 20.37 -1.32 -15.20
CA GLY A 117 21.39 -1.65 -16.19
C GLY A 117 22.72 -1.90 -15.49
N GLY A 118 23.39 -3.01 -15.79
CA GLY A 118 24.67 -3.37 -15.18
C GLY A 118 24.57 -4.31 -13.98
N SER A 119 25.72 -4.60 -13.37
CA SER A 119 25.84 -5.56 -12.26
C SER A 119 25.79 -4.85 -10.91
N HIS A 120 25.18 -5.46 -9.89
CA HIS A 120 25.23 -4.96 -8.50
C HIS A 120 26.66 -4.85 -7.94
N ALA A 121 27.63 -5.56 -8.51
CA ALA A 121 29.04 -5.45 -8.15
C ALA A 121 29.70 -4.18 -8.72
N ASP A 122 29.04 -3.47 -9.65
CA ASP A 122 29.52 -2.26 -10.27
C ASP A 122 29.24 -1.03 -9.37
N PRO A 123 30.27 -0.25 -8.98
CA PRO A 123 30.09 1.00 -8.25
C PRO A 123 29.20 2.03 -8.98
N GLU A 124 29.13 1.98 -10.31
CA GLU A 124 28.26 2.83 -11.11
C GLU A 124 26.78 2.45 -10.90
N TYR A 125 26.45 1.16 -10.94
CA TYR A 125 25.12 0.65 -10.60
C TYR A 125 24.66 1.11 -9.21
N GLN A 126 25.54 0.98 -8.20
CA GLN A 126 25.24 1.40 -6.83
C GLN A 126 24.96 2.91 -6.72
N ARG A 127 25.63 3.71 -7.53
CA ARG A 127 25.39 5.16 -7.60
C ARG A 127 24.06 5.48 -8.28
N GLU A 128 23.73 4.77 -9.37
CA GLU A 128 22.50 4.98 -10.12
C GLU A 128 21.23 4.54 -9.37
N MET A 129 21.37 3.49 -8.56
CA MET A 129 20.32 2.98 -7.68
C MET A 129 20.17 3.76 -6.37
N ASN A 130 21.09 4.66 -6.04
CA ASN A 130 20.96 5.51 -4.85
C ASN A 130 19.81 6.52 -5.03
N PRO A 131 18.71 6.41 -4.25
CA PRO A 131 17.55 7.26 -4.45
C PRO A 131 17.72 8.66 -3.84
N VAL A 132 18.70 8.87 -2.96
CA VAL A 132 18.83 10.10 -2.15
C VAL A 132 18.99 11.35 -3.01
N PRO A 133 19.89 11.43 -4.02
CA PRO A 133 20.00 12.62 -4.86
C PRO A 133 18.69 12.95 -5.59
N ARG A 134 17.98 11.93 -6.07
CA ARG A 134 16.72 12.07 -6.81
C ARG A 134 15.59 12.57 -5.91
N ILE A 135 15.48 12.03 -4.70
CA ILE A 135 14.54 12.52 -3.67
C ILE A 135 14.83 13.99 -3.34
N MET A 136 16.09 14.35 -3.13
CA MET A 136 16.47 15.72 -2.78
C MET A 136 16.17 16.72 -3.91
N ASN A 137 16.27 16.27 -5.16
CA ASN A 137 15.88 17.03 -6.35
C ASN A 137 14.38 16.97 -6.67
N ARG A 138 13.58 16.29 -5.83
CA ARG A 138 12.12 16.11 -6.01
C ARG A 138 11.77 15.52 -7.38
N GLN A 139 12.61 14.61 -7.87
CA GLN A 139 12.33 13.89 -9.11
C GLN A 139 11.03 13.09 -8.94
N GLN A 140 10.10 13.28 -9.87
CA GLN A 140 8.89 12.47 -9.95
C GLN A 140 9.21 11.12 -10.59
N ILE A 141 8.47 10.10 -10.18
CA ILE A 141 8.50 8.76 -10.77
C ILE A 141 7.28 8.58 -11.67
N SER A 142 7.36 7.71 -12.67
CA SER A 142 6.33 7.56 -13.70
C SER A 142 5.16 6.66 -13.30
N ILE A 143 5.12 6.14 -12.07
CA ILE A 143 4.06 5.25 -11.59
C ILE A 143 2.96 6.04 -10.87
N ASP A 144 1.71 5.73 -11.22
CA ASP A 144 0.50 6.32 -10.64
C ASP A 144 -0.34 5.33 -9.82
N HIS A 145 -0.28 4.03 -10.14
CA HIS A 145 -0.93 2.95 -9.40
C HIS A 145 -0.06 1.69 -9.27
N VAL A 146 -0.35 0.89 -8.25
CA VAL A 146 0.23 -0.44 -8.03
C VAL A 146 -0.92 -1.39 -7.81
N ASP A 147 -1.05 -2.38 -8.68
CA ASP A 147 -2.01 -3.47 -8.49
C ASP A 147 -1.38 -4.53 -7.61
N LEU A 148 -2.12 -4.94 -6.58
CA LEU A 148 -1.73 -6.05 -5.71
C LEU A 148 -2.76 -7.14 -5.84
N ASP A 149 -2.29 -8.36 -6.05
CA ASP A 149 -3.16 -9.50 -6.14
C ASP A 149 -3.75 -9.83 -4.78
N ILE A 150 -5.08 -9.98 -4.74
CA ILE A 150 -5.80 -10.51 -3.58
C ILE A 150 -5.91 -12.02 -3.76
N ARG A 151 -5.66 -12.79 -2.69
CA ARG A 151 -5.87 -14.24 -2.72
C ARG A 151 -7.35 -14.51 -3.02
N PRO A 152 -7.69 -15.28 -4.06
CA PRO A 152 -9.08 -15.49 -4.45
C PRO A 152 -9.97 -16.04 -3.32
N SER A 153 -9.41 -16.90 -2.47
CA SER A 153 -10.11 -17.45 -1.30
C SER A 153 -10.48 -16.39 -0.26
N ASP A 154 -9.69 -15.32 -0.11
CA ASP A 154 -9.97 -14.27 0.87
C ASP A 154 -10.93 -13.22 0.36
N LEU A 155 -11.00 -13.04 -0.97
CA LEU A 155 -12.02 -12.20 -1.58
C LEU A 155 -13.43 -12.69 -1.24
N LEU A 156 -13.62 -14.02 -1.17
CA LEU A 156 -14.88 -14.65 -0.77
C LEU A 156 -15.19 -14.52 0.73
N ASN A 157 -14.20 -14.11 1.54
CA ASN A 157 -14.35 -13.90 2.99
C ASN A 157 -14.42 -12.41 3.34
N MET A 158 -14.59 -11.52 2.36
CA MET A 158 -14.66 -10.09 2.62
C MET A 158 -15.98 -9.69 3.29
N GLU A 159 -15.92 -8.64 4.10
CA GLU A 159 -17.11 -8.01 4.67
C GLU A 159 -17.28 -6.62 4.09
N ILE A 160 -18.53 -6.26 3.80
CA ILE A 160 -18.88 -4.96 3.24
C ILE A 160 -19.66 -4.18 4.30
N THR A 161 -19.18 -2.99 4.65
CA THR A 161 -19.92 -2.02 5.48
C THR A 161 -20.36 -0.86 4.60
N LEU A 162 -21.67 -0.60 4.57
CA LEU A 162 -22.26 0.49 3.81
C LEU A 162 -21.89 1.85 4.42
N GLY A 163 -21.79 2.87 3.57
CA GLY A 163 -21.62 4.24 4.03
C GLY A 163 -22.88 4.76 4.77
N PRO A 164 -22.76 5.72 5.70
CA PRO A 164 -23.91 6.22 6.47
C PRO A 164 -24.96 6.95 5.63
N LYS A 165 -24.65 7.36 4.40
CA LYS A 165 -25.60 8.01 3.46
C LYS A 165 -26.00 7.09 2.30
N PHE A 166 -25.77 5.78 2.42
CA PHE A 166 -26.06 4.78 1.39
C PHE A 166 -27.57 4.67 1.16
N HIS A 167 -28.04 4.95 -0.05
CA HIS A 167 -29.48 4.98 -0.33
C HIS A 167 -29.95 3.73 -1.10
N ALA A 168 -31.27 3.59 -1.27
CA ALA A 168 -31.88 2.44 -1.96
C ALA A 168 -31.33 2.19 -3.38
N GLY A 169 -31.00 3.24 -4.14
CA GLY A 169 -30.34 3.09 -5.45
C GLY A 169 -28.93 2.47 -5.38
N ASP A 170 -28.06 2.95 -4.46
CA ASP A 170 -26.73 2.42 -4.20
C ASP A 170 -26.81 0.94 -3.78
N ARG A 171 -27.82 0.60 -2.98
CA ARG A 171 -28.10 -0.79 -2.60
C ARG A 171 -28.39 -1.68 -3.79
N ARG A 172 -29.27 -1.25 -4.70
CA ARG A 172 -29.56 -2.03 -5.92
C ARG A 172 -28.33 -2.20 -6.80
N LEU A 173 -27.49 -1.16 -6.91
CA LEU A 173 -26.23 -1.25 -7.66
C LEU A 173 -25.27 -2.26 -7.02
N LEU A 174 -25.11 -2.21 -5.69
CA LEU A 174 -24.28 -3.15 -4.96
C LEU A 174 -24.81 -4.58 -5.10
N GLU A 175 -26.10 -4.82 -4.89
CA GLU A 175 -26.72 -6.14 -5.02
C GLU A 175 -26.57 -6.69 -6.45
N SER A 176 -26.74 -5.85 -7.47
CA SER A 176 -26.50 -6.22 -8.86
C SER A 176 -25.04 -6.61 -9.10
N TYR A 177 -24.09 -5.81 -8.58
CA TYR A 177 -22.66 -6.07 -8.74
C TYR A 177 -22.27 -7.38 -8.05
N LEU A 178 -22.66 -7.56 -6.79
CA LEU A 178 -22.43 -8.81 -6.05
C LEU A 178 -23.05 -9.99 -6.77
N SER A 179 -24.20 -9.82 -7.43
CA SER A 179 -24.81 -10.88 -8.19
C SER A 179 -24.07 -11.27 -9.46
N GLN A 180 -23.55 -10.28 -10.20
CA GLN A 180 -22.82 -10.50 -11.44
C GLN A 180 -21.47 -11.18 -11.23
N HIS A 181 -20.92 -11.06 -10.02
CA HIS A 181 -19.61 -11.59 -9.65
C HIS A 181 -19.68 -12.81 -8.72
N GLU A 182 -20.86 -13.40 -8.50
CA GLU A 182 -21.05 -14.58 -7.62
C GLU A 182 -20.62 -14.33 -6.16
N LEU A 183 -20.84 -13.10 -5.67
CA LEU A 183 -20.47 -12.61 -4.34
C LEU A 183 -21.69 -12.35 -3.45
N GLN A 184 -22.84 -12.96 -3.73
CA GLN A 184 -24.08 -12.69 -2.98
C GLN A 184 -24.04 -13.26 -1.54
N GLY A 185 -23.10 -14.18 -1.25
CA GLY A 185 -22.92 -14.78 0.07
C GLY A 185 -22.14 -13.93 1.08
N LEU A 186 -21.63 -12.76 0.67
CA LEU A 186 -20.83 -11.91 1.53
C LEU A 186 -21.66 -11.22 2.62
N THR A 187 -21.03 -10.98 3.76
CA THR A 187 -21.66 -10.21 4.84
C THR A 187 -21.72 -8.74 4.48
N VAL A 188 -22.93 -8.18 4.45
CA VAL A 188 -23.17 -6.74 4.23
C VAL A 188 -23.81 -6.14 5.48
N SER A 189 -23.17 -5.12 6.05
CA SER A 189 -23.59 -4.45 7.28
C SER A 189 -23.82 -2.95 7.08
N GLU A 190 -24.72 -2.37 7.88
CA GLU A 190 -24.91 -0.92 7.94
C GLU A 190 -23.74 -0.21 8.63
N SER A 191 -23.54 1.08 8.30
CA SER A 191 -22.61 1.91 9.06
C SER A 191 -23.06 2.05 10.50
N ALA A 192 -22.13 2.00 11.46
CA ALA A 192 -22.39 2.45 12.83
C ALA A 192 -22.80 3.94 12.89
N LEU A 193 -22.57 4.70 11.82
CA LEU A 193 -22.93 6.10 11.70
C LEU A 193 -24.26 6.33 10.96
N SER A 194 -24.93 5.27 10.49
CA SER A 194 -26.21 5.38 9.80
C SER A 194 -27.24 6.07 10.70
N GLY A 195 -27.91 7.12 10.18
CA GLY A 195 -28.86 7.93 10.94
C GLY A 195 -28.27 8.91 11.96
N THR A 196 -26.96 8.87 12.23
CA THR A 196 -26.29 9.80 13.16
C THR A 196 -25.76 11.07 12.46
N ILE A 197 -25.57 11.01 11.14
CA ILE A 197 -25.05 12.12 10.34
C ILE A 197 -26.12 12.57 9.36
N ARG A 198 -26.54 13.83 9.45
CA ARG A 198 -27.47 14.48 8.51
C ARG A 198 -26.75 15.01 7.27
#